data_AF-B0E4W2-F1
#
_entry.id   AF-B0E4W2-F1
#
_cell.length_a   1.000
_cell.length_b   1.000
_cell.length_c   1.000
_cell.angle_alpha   90.00
_cell.angle_beta   90.00
_cell.angle_gamma   90.00
#
_symmetry.space_group_name_H-M   'P 1'
#
loop_
_entity.id
_entity.type
_entity.pdbx_description
1 polymer ?
#
loop_
_entity_poly.entity_id
_entity_poly.type
_entity_poly.pdbx_seq_one_letter_code
_entity_poly.pdbx_strand_id
1 'polypeptide(L)'
;MEFGTAVQALTDDVGIYISGRLRYILLQKGGNDFPPKEFSESLVTDCEQVISVIVEAWRSSPIQVEWDIEEYIKDVGRYPPAFPPEDEVVESKPVIVRDVQGSHLAWYLPRAMSEALQAGWNHKPFNRVLFALESLQPYFASSPPVSRKSWRNNKAYFRGSEASVFPPGIYDRTSLGASAALKKNSAGSKRFLRDILEFQALIGGIIFVLHPAQYAIMRGALVRAASPSLQIAPGETIEDWELYQEIIGTWASCFTGLSIISQREAPFHRDGRSPPTMFDVLATFGKVVDPDIRAELPGIGIRFHYNPGTILAVLSKAIRHGVSISKEP
;
A
#
# COMPACT_ATOMS: atom_id res chain seq x y z
N MET A 1 26.62 -4.63 -15.94
CA MET A 1 25.36 -5.36 -15.72
C MET A 1 24.38 -4.34 -15.15
N GLU A 2 23.34 -3.96 -15.90
CA GLU A 2 22.37 -2.96 -15.45
C GLU A 2 21.53 -3.54 -14.30
N PHE A 3 21.95 -3.30 -13.06
CA PHE A 3 21.31 -3.83 -11.84
C PHE A 3 19.83 -3.45 -11.66
N GLY A 4 19.32 -2.49 -12.45
CA GLY A 4 17.94 -1.99 -12.35
C GLY A 4 16.90 -2.73 -13.18
N THR A 5 17.25 -3.54 -14.19
CA THR A 5 16.27 -3.99 -15.19
C THR A 5 15.40 -5.17 -14.74
N ALA A 6 15.96 -6.12 -13.97
CA ALA A 6 15.25 -7.36 -13.63
C ALA A 6 14.14 -7.18 -12.58
N VAL A 7 14.39 -6.42 -11.50
CA VAL A 7 13.38 -6.15 -10.46
C VAL A 7 12.29 -5.22 -10.98
N GLN A 8 12.67 -4.30 -11.85
CA GLN A 8 11.74 -3.43 -12.53
C GLN A 8 10.86 -4.17 -13.54
N ALA A 9 11.41 -5.15 -14.25
CA ALA A 9 10.65 -6.03 -15.13
C ALA A 9 9.57 -6.80 -14.36
N LEU A 10 9.88 -7.32 -13.15
CA LEU A 10 8.90 -8.06 -12.35
C LEU A 10 7.61 -7.27 -12.09
N THR A 11 7.71 -6.01 -11.68
CA THR A 11 6.53 -5.16 -11.40
C THR A 11 5.73 -4.87 -12.67
N ASP A 12 6.42 -4.58 -13.77
CA ASP A 12 5.79 -4.33 -15.07
C ASP A 12 5.07 -5.61 -15.56
N ASP A 13 5.72 -6.78 -15.45
CA ASP A 13 5.16 -8.08 -15.83
C ASP A 13 3.92 -8.43 -15.00
N VAL A 14 3.94 -8.17 -13.68
CA VAL A 14 2.77 -8.38 -12.81
C VAL A 14 1.62 -7.47 -13.23
N GLY A 15 1.90 -6.19 -13.51
CA GLY A 15 0.91 -5.24 -14.01
C GLY A 15 0.31 -5.65 -15.35
N ILE A 16 1.14 -6.10 -16.30
CA ILE A 16 0.72 -6.61 -17.61
C ILE A 16 -0.17 -7.84 -17.45
N TYR A 17 0.23 -8.80 -16.60
CA TYR A 17 -0.54 -10.00 -16.34
C TYR A 17 -1.93 -9.70 -15.77
N ILE A 18 -2.00 -8.90 -14.69
CA ILE A 18 -3.27 -8.49 -14.06
C ILE A 18 -4.14 -7.74 -15.06
N SER A 19 -3.58 -6.78 -15.80
CA SER A 19 -4.29 -6.02 -16.83
C SER A 19 -4.85 -6.91 -17.94
N GLY A 20 -4.04 -7.86 -18.43
CA GLY A 20 -4.43 -8.87 -19.40
C GLY A 20 -5.64 -9.68 -18.98
N ARG A 21 -5.56 -10.27 -17.78
CA ARG A 21 -6.64 -11.05 -17.18
C ARG A 21 -7.91 -10.22 -16.97
N LEU A 22 -7.79 -8.99 -16.50
CA LEU A 22 -8.94 -8.09 -16.32
C LEU A 22 -9.59 -7.72 -17.67
N ARG A 23 -8.81 -7.42 -18.72
CA ARG A 23 -9.35 -7.16 -20.07
C ARG A 23 -10.12 -8.36 -20.61
N TYR A 24 -9.61 -9.56 -20.41
CA TYR A 24 -10.31 -10.79 -20.79
C TYR A 24 -11.62 -10.97 -20.00
N ILE A 25 -11.59 -10.86 -18.67
CA ILE A 25 -12.73 -11.17 -17.79
C ILE A 25 -13.82 -10.09 -17.85
N LEU A 26 -13.44 -8.80 -17.82
CA LEU A 26 -14.38 -7.68 -17.71
C LEU A 26 -14.83 -7.15 -19.08
N LEU A 27 -13.93 -7.15 -20.06
CA LEU A 27 -14.19 -6.52 -21.36
C LEU A 27 -14.40 -7.54 -22.49
N GLN A 28 -14.17 -8.84 -22.23
CA GLN A 28 -14.16 -9.89 -23.25
C GLN A 28 -13.23 -9.54 -24.43
N LYS A 29 -12.13 -8.83 -24.14
CA LYS A 29 -11.15 -8.36 -25.12
C LYS A 29 -9.80 -9.00 -24.88
N GLY A 30 -9.14 -9.39 -25.97
CA GLY A 30 -7.81 -10.00 -25.94
C GLY A 30 -7.84 -11.50 -25.64
N GLY A 31 -6.65 -12.11 -25.61
CA GLY A 31 -6.48 -13.49 -25.16
C GLY A 31 -6.59 -13.60 -23.64
N ASN A 32 -6.88 -14.79 -23.14
CA ASN A 32 -6.67 -15.09 -21.73
C ASN A 32 -5.16 -15.16 -21.48
N ASP A 33 -4.56 -14.03 -21.09
CA ASP A 33 -3.12 -13.93 -20.90
C ASP A 33 -2.64 -14.94 -19.85
N PHE A 34 -1.58 -15.68 -20.19
CA PHE A 34 -0.96 -16.65 -19.28
C PHE A 34 0.07 -15.95 -18.39
N PRO A 35 0.28 -16.43 -17.16
CA PRO A 35 1.33 -15.88 -16.31
C PRO A 35 2.70 -16.06 -16.98
N PRO A 36 3.61 -15.09 -16.84
CA PRO A 36 5.02 -15.26 -17.22
C PRO A 36 5.60 -16.53 -16.59
N LYS A 37 6.47 -17.23 -17.33
CA LYS A 37 7.04 -18.52 -16.89
C LYS A 37 7.92 -18.38 -15.67
N GLU A 38 8.43 -17.18 -15.45
CA GLU A 38 9.35 -16.78 -14.39
C GLU A 38 8.60 -16.54 -13.07
N PHE A 39 7.28 -16.45 -13.08
CA PHE A 39 6.49 -16.23 -11.87
C PHE A 39 6.48 -17.48 -11.00
N SER A 40 6.65 -17.28 -9.69
CA SER A 40 6.40 -18.34 -8.72
C SER A 40 4.92 -18.69 -8.67
N GLU A 41 4.59 -19.94 -8.37
CA GLU A 41 3.19 -20.39 -8.20
C GLU A 41 2.45 -19.54 -7.14
N SER A 42 3.17 -19.11 -6.10
CA SER A 42 2.65 -18.20 -5.08
C SER A 42 2.27 -16.85 -5.67
N LEU A 43 3.16 -16.22 -6.46
CA LEU A 43 2.89 -14.93 -7.06
C LEU A 43 1.71 -15.00 -8.03
N VAL A 44 1.60 -16.07 -8.82
CA VAL A 44 0.43 -16.29 -9.69
C VAL A 44 -0.85 -16.38 -8.86
N THR A 45 -0.85 -17.16 -7.78
CA THR A 45 -2.00 -17.30 -6.87
C THR A 45 -2.41 -15.95 -6.28
N ASP A 46 -1.45 -15.14 -5.84
CA ASP A 46 -1.71 -13.82 -5.28
C ASP A 46 -2.25 -12.84 -6.33
N CYS A 47 -1.76 -12.91 -7.57
CA CYS A 47 -2.31 -12.14 -8.70
C CYS A 47 -3.76 -12.54 -8.96
N GLU A 48 -4.07 -13.84 -9.03
CA GLU A 48 -5.44 -14.33 -9.25
C GLU A 48 -6.40 -13.90 -8.15
N GLN A 49 -5.96 -13.92 -6.89
CA GLN A 49 -6.75 -13.45 -5.76
C GLN A 49 -7.09 -11.96 -5.91
N VAL A 50 -6.08 -11.13 -6.21
CA VAL A 50 -6.28 -9.69 -6.44
C VAL A 50 -7.20 -9.44 -7.64
N ILE A 51 -7.00 -10.14 -8.76
CA ILE A 51 -7.85 -10.05 -9.96
C ILE A 51 -9.30 -10.33 -9.58
N SER A 52 -9.57 -11.40 -8.83
CA SER A 52 -10.92 -11.78 -8.41
C SER A 52 -11.60 -10.67 -7.60
N VAL A 53 -10.88 -10.07 -6.64
CA VAL A 53 -11.41 -8.99 -5.79
C VAL A 53 -11.63 -7.69 -6.58
N ILE A 54 -10.73 -7.35 -7.52
CA ILE A 54 -10.90 -6.20 -8.42
C ILE A 54 -12.12 -6.38 -9.32
N VAL A 55 -12.32 -7.59 -9.86
CA VAL A 55 -13.50 -7.91 -10.70
C VAL A 55 -14.79 -7.75 -9.90
N GLU A 56 -14.81 -8.20 -8.65
CA GLU A 56 -15.97 -8.02 -7.75
C GLU A 56 -16.24 -6.54 -7.47
N ALA A 57 -15.20 -5.75 -7.16
CA ALA A 57 -15.34 -4.31 -6.94
C ALA A 57 -15.85 -3.58 -8.19
N TRP A 58 -15.36 -3.96 -9.38
CA TRP A 58 -15.78 -3.36 -10.65
C TRP A 58 -17.23 -3.66 -11.03
N ARG A 59 -17.71 -4.85 -10.68
CA ARG A 59 -19.09 -5.28 -10.96
C ARG A 59 -20.09 -4.78 -9.91
N SER A 60 -19.61 -4.40 -8.74
CA SER A 60 -20.43 -3.85 -7.67
C SER A 60 -20.89 -2.44 -7.99
N SER A 61 -22.07 -2.05 -7.49
CA SER A 61 -22.53 -0.66 -7.56
C SER A 61 -21.53 0.21 -6.79
N PRO A 62 -20.98 1.27 -7.42
CA PRO A 62 -20.04 2.15 -6.73
C PRO A 62 -20.77 2.96 -5.66
N ILE A 63 -20.02 3.35 -4.62
CA ILE A 63 -20.46 4.39 -3.71
C ILE A 63 -20.16 5.72 -4.39
N GLN A 64 -21.19 6.53 -4.55
CA GLN A 64 -21.15 7.76 -5.33
C GLN A 64 -21.29 8.95 -4.39
N VAL A 65 -20.36 9.92 -4.46
CA VAL A 65 -20.57 11.24 -3.87
C VAL A 65 -21.13 12.20 -4.93
N GLU A 66 -21.82 13.24 -4.47
CA GLU A 66 -22.50 14.25 -5.32
C GLU A 66 -21.61 15.47 -5.65
N TRP A 67 -20.29 15.33 -5.47
CA TRP A 67 -19.33 16.40 -5.70
C TRP A 67 -18.17 15.92 -6.55
N ASP A 68 -17.46 16.88 -7.16
CA ASP A 68 -16.28 16.68 -8.00
C ASP A 68 -15.02 16.81 -7.14
N ILE A 69 -14.08 15.86 -7.28
CA ILE A 69 -12.81 15.90 -6.55
C ILE A 69 -11.98 17.15 -6.83
N GLU A 70 -12.01 17.67 -8.06
CA GLU A 70 -11.26 18.86 -8.46
C GLU A 70 -11.77 20.12 -7.76
N GLU A 71 -13.07 20.20 -7.49
CA GLU A 71 -13.67 21.27 -6.69
C GLU A 71 -13.43 21.04 -5.19
N TYR A 72 -13.61 19.79 -4.75
CA TYR A 72 -13.41 19.39 -3.35
C TYR A 72 -12.01 19.76 -2.83
N ILE A 73 -10.97 19.55 -3.63
CA ILE A 73 -9.58 19.87 -3.25
C ILE A 73 -9.39 21.39 -3.05
N LYS A 74 -10.15 22.24 -3.75
CA LYS A 74 -10.05 23.70 -3.65
C LYS A 74 -10.68 24.23 -2.37
N ASP A 75 -11.76 23.60 -1.89
CA ASP A 75 -12.53 24.05 -0.73
C ASP A 75 -13.00 22.90 0.16
N VAL A 76 -12.03 22.31 0.84
CA VAL A 76 -12.25 21.15 1.70
C VAL A 76 -13.19 21.48 2.86
N GLY A 77 -14.29 20.74 2.98
CA GLY A 77 -15.19 20.79 4.14
C GLY A 77 -16.57 21.41 3.90
N ARG A 78 -16.87 21.84 2.65
CA ARG A 78 -18.20 22.34 2.27
C ARG A 78 -19.11 21.29 1.61
N TYR A 79 -18.56 20.12 1.34
CA TYR A 79 -19.23 19.10 0.55
C TYR A 79 -19.86 18.03 1.43
N PRO A 80 -21.12 17.64 1.17
CA PRO A 80 -21.79 16.61 1.97
C PRO A 80 -21.14 15.23 1.71
N PRO A 81 -21.17 14.34 2.71
CA PRO A 81 -20.75 12.95 2.53
C PRO A 81 -21.73 12.18 1.62
N ALA A 82 -21.32 11.01 1.10
CA ALA A 82 -22.21 10.08 0.40
C ALA A 82 -23.28 9.51 1.33
N PHE A 83 -22.91 9.29 2.59
CA PHE A 83 -23.83 8.84 3.64
C PHE A 83 -23.85 9.87 4.78
N PRO A 84 -25.04 10.27 5.26
CA PRO A 84 -25.18 11.14 6.42
C PRO A 84 -24.39 10.61 7.64
N PRO A 85 -23.83 11.49 8.49
CA PRO A 85 -23.04 11.05 9.66
C PRO A 85 -23.79 10.15 10.64
N GLU A 86 -25.12 10.27 10.71
CA GLU A 86 -26.03 9.44 11.49
C GLU A 86 -26.16 8.01 10.96
N ASP A 87 -25.89 7.79 9.68
CA ASP A 87 -25.91 6.46 9.08
C ASP A 87 -24.55 5.80 9.33
N GLU A 88 -24.51 4.85 10.26
CA GLU A 88 -23.30 4.08 10.54
C GLU A 88 -23.06 3.03 9.45
N VAL A 89 -22.60 3.50 8.27
CA VAL A 89 -22.33 2.62 7.13
C VAL A 89 -20.94 2.00 7.25
N VAL A 90 -20.92 0.66 7.36
CA VAL A 90 -19.71 -0.15 7.34
C VAL A 90 -19.75 -1.11 6.16
N GLU A 91 -18.86 -0.91 5.19
CA GLU A 91 -18.76 -1.79 4.03
C GLU A 91 -17.77 -2.94 4.28
N SER A 92 -18.19 -4.13 3.83
CA SER A 92 -17.47 -5.40 3.98
C SER A 92 -17.12 -6.05 2.63
N LYS A 93 -17.76 -5.61 1.54
CA LYS A 93 -17.58 -6.12 0.18
C LYS A 93 -16.66 -5.22 -0.65
N PRO A 94 -16.00 -5.78 -1.68
CA PRO A 94 -15.18 -4.99 -2.57
C PRO A 94 -16.00 -3.90 -3.26
N VAL A 95 -15.51 -2.65 -3.24
CA VAL A 95 -16.25 -1.51 -3.79
C VAL A 95 -15.32 -0.40 -4.26
N ILE A 96 -15.79 0.37 -5.23
CA ILE A 96 -15.16 1.60 -5.72
C ILE A 96 -15.97 2.79 -5.18
N VAL A 97 -15.27 3.78 -4.63
CA VAL A 97 -15.84 5.08 -4.30
C VAL A 97 -15.54 6.06 -5.42
N ARG A 98 -16.56 6.77 -5.90
CA ARG A 98 -16.47 7.68 -7.04
C ARG A 98 -17.05 9.05 -6.76
N ASP A 99 -16.47 10.04 -7.43
CA ASP A 99 -16.99 11.41 -7.52
C ASP A 99 -18.02 11.56 -8.65
N VAL A 100 -18.74 12.68 -8.71
CA VAL A 100 -19.83 12.90 -9.68
C VAL A 100 -19.40 12.81 -11.15
N GLN A 101 -18.11 13.02 -11.44
CA GLN A 101 -17.52 12.89 -12.77
C GLN A 101 -17.01 11.46 -13.08
N GLY A 102 -17.15 10.54 -12.11
CA GLY A 102 -16.70 9.16 -12.20
C GLY A 102 -15.24 8.95 -11.78
N SER A 103 -14.55 9.98 -11.27
CA SER A 103 -13.18 9.85 -10.75
C SER A 103 -13.16 8.94 -9.54
N HIS A 104 -12.19 8.03 -9.48
CA HIS A 104 -12.06 7.10 -8.37
C HIS A 104 -11.41 7.79 -7.16
N LEU A 105 -12.11 7.82 -6.04
CA LEU A 105 -11.67 8.43 -4.78
C LEU A 105 -10.98 7.43 -3.86
N ALA A 106 -11.51 6.20 -3.85
CA ALA A 106 -10.96 5.08 -3.13
C ALA A 106 -11.35 3.74 -3.76
N TRP A 107 -10.52 2.74 -3.54
CA TRP A 107 -10.81 1.34 -3.81
C TRP A 107 -10.66 0.56 -2.52
N TYR A 108 -11.73 -0.10 -2.11
CA TYR A 108 -11.71 -1.01 -0.98
C TYR A 108 -11.74 -2.44 -1.50
N LEU A 109 -10.67 -3.18 -1.23
CA LEU A 109 -10.42 -4.54 -1.74
C LEU A 109 -10.18 -5.48 -0.54
N PRO A 110 -11.24 -5.93 0.16
CA PRO A 110 -11.12 -6.86 1.27
C PRO A 110 -10.66 -8.23 0.78
N ARG A 111 -9.80 -8.89 1.57
CA ARG A 111 -9.24 -10.22 1.24
C ARG A 111 -8.51 -10.27 -0.10
N ALA A 112 -8.01 -9.12 -0.58
CA ALA A 112 -7.20 -9.05 -1.80
C ALA A 112 -5.86 -9.76 -1.64
N MET A 113 -5.31 -9.78 -0.43
CA MET A 113 -4.11 -10.56 -0.13
C MET A 113 -4.52 -11.94 0.37
N SER A 114 -4.00 -12.99 -0.28
CA SER A 114 -4.31 -14.37 0.10
C SER A 114 -3.86 -14.67 1.52
N GLU A 115 -4.50 -15.65 2.16
CA GLU A 115 -3.97 -16.18 3.40
C GLU A 115 -2.55 -16.70 3.22
N ALA A 116 -2.12 -17.17 2.05
CA ALA A 116 -0.75 -17.63 1.82
C ALA A 116 0.30 -16.48 1.82
N LEU A 117 -0.07 -15.34 1.22
CA LEU A 117 0.74 -14.13 1.23
C LEU A 117 0.84 -13.54 2.64
N GLN A 118 -0.24 -13.68 3.41
CA GLN A 118 -0.33 -13.28 4.80
C GLN A 118 0.26 -14.32 5.79
N ALA A 119 0.17 -15.62 5.49
CA ALA A 119 0.32 -16.78 6.37
C ALA A 119 0.97 -18.00 5.66
N GLY A 120 1.83 -18.75 6.36
CA GLY A 120 2.43 -19.97 5.80
C GLY A 120 1.60 -21.21 6.09
N TRP A 121 1.30 -22.05 5.08
CA TRP A 121 0.71 -23.38 5.30
C TRP A 121 1.70 -24.52 4.98
N ASN A 122 1.71 -25.53 5.86
CA ASN A 122 2.40 -26.82 5.89
C ASN A 122 3.90 -26.88 5.54
N HIS A 123 4.69 -26.87 6.62
CA HIS A 123 6.05 -27.40 6.79
C HIS A 123 7.28 -26.50 6.58
N LYS A 124 7.11 -25.18 6.40
CA LYS A 124 8.21 -24.22 6.60
C LYS A 124 7.68 -22.97 7.31
N PRO A 125 8.48 -22.33 8.18
CA PRO A 125 8.04 -21.09 8.82
C PRO A 125 7.78 -20.07 7.70
N PHE A 126 6.89 -19.10 7.93
CA PHE A 126 6.80 -17.78 7.25
C PHE A 126 5.41 -17.44 6.72
N ASN A 127 4.73 -16.56 7.46
CA ASN A 127 3.87 -15.54 6.90
C ASN A 127 4.74 -14.64 5.99
N ARG A 128 4.73 -14.67 4.66
CA ARG A 128 5.82 -14.02 3.87
C ARG A 128 6.12 -12.57 4.24
N VAL A 129 5.10 -11.72 4.33
CA VAL A 129 5.29 -10.33 4.76
C VAL A 129 5.52 -10.24 6.27
N LEU A 130 4.67 -10.86 7.12
CA LEU A 130 4.83 -10.74 8.58
C LEU A 130 6.16 -11.36 9.07
N PHE A 131 6.60 -12.46 8.49
CA PHE A 131 7.91 -13.05 8.76
C PHE A 131 9.04 -12.13 8.33
N ALA A 132 8.94 -11.52 7.14
CA ALA A 132 9.93 -10.54 6.73
C ALA A 132 10.04 -9.41 7.78
N LEU A 133 8.93 -9.02 8.44
CA LEU A 133 8.94 -8.04 9.52
C LEU A 133 9.77 -8.47 10.74
N GLU A 134 10.03 -9.77 10.97
CA GLU A 134 10.93 -10.21 12.06
C GLU A 134 12.33 -9.61 11.91
N SER A 135 12.81 -9.45 10.67
CA SER A 135 14.10 -8.80 10.40
C SER A 135 14.11 -7.30 10.77
N LEU A 136 12.93 -6.71 10.98
CA LEU A 136 12.72 -5.34 11.44
C LEU A 136 12.36 -5.26 12.92
N GLN A 137 12.11 -6.40 13.60
CA GLN A 137 11.63 -6.41 14.99
C GLN A 137 12.48 -5.59 15.96
N PRO A 138 13.83 -5.66 15.93
CA PRO A 138 14.68 -4.85 16.81
C PRO A 138 14.60 -3.33 16.56
N TYR A 139 13.97 -2.93 15.45
CA TYR A 139 14.01 -1.56 14.91
C TYR A 139 12.64 -0.90 14.81
N PHE A 140 11.56 -1.65 15.04
CA PHE A 140 10.36 -1.02 15.54
C PHE A 140 10.76 -0.30 16.82
N ALA A 141 10.73 1.02 16.80
CA ALA A 141 11.10 1.82 17.95
C ALA A 141 10.20 1.42 19.13
N SER A 142 10.71 0.57 20.02
CA SER A 142 10.05 0.09 21.23
C SER A 142 10.11 1.17 22.30
N SER A 143 9.59 2.35 21.98
CA SER A 143 9.21 3.43 22.89
C SER A 143 8.83 4.65 22.07
N PRO A 144 7.72 5.33 22.39
CA PRO A 144 7.29 6.49 21.64
C PRO A 144 8.35 7.60 21.67
N PRO A 145 8.71 8.20 20.53
CA PRO A 145 9.59 9.36 20.52
C PRO A 145 9.00 10.48 21.39
N VAL A 146 9.85 11.17 22.15
CA VAL A 146 9.51 12.22 23.14
C VAL A 146 8.74 13.43 22.54
N SER A 147 8.52 13.44 21.23
CA SER A 147 7.93 14.53 20.46
C SER A 147 6.42 14.39 20.32
N ARG A 148 5.66 15.30 20.95
CA ARG A 148 4.20 15.44 20.81
C ARG A 148 3.73 16.00 19.45
N LYS A 149 4.64 16.32 18.52
CA LYS A 149 4.29 17.05 17.28
C LYS A 149 3.66 16.19 16.19
N SER A 150 3.83 14.88 16.23
CA SER A 150 3.30 13.97 15.22
C SER A 150 2.53 12.84 15.87
N TRP A 151 1.31 12.56 15.37
CA TRP A 151 0.49 11.42 15.83
C TRP A 151 1.25 10.11 15.72
N ARG A 152 2.15 10.03 14.73
CA ARG A 152 3.08 8.94 14.48
C ARG A 152 3.98 8.61 15.70
N ASN A 153 4.14 9.53 16.64
CA ASN A 153 5.01 9.35 17.81
C ASN A 153 4.28 9.50 19.15
N ASN A 154 2.96 9.71 19.14
CA ASN A 154 2.20 10.00 20.35
C ASN A 154 1.75 8.71 21.04
N LYS A 155 2.15 8.52 22.33
CA LYS A 155 1.81 7.36 23.17
C LYS A 155 0.31 7.06 23.20
N ALA A 156 -0.52 8.10 23.12
CA ALA A 156 -1.97 7.98 23.25
C ALA A 156 -2.63 7.11 22.16
N TYR A 157 -1.97 6.92 21.02
CA TYR A 157 -2.50 6.11 19.92
C TYR A 157 -2.02 4.66 19.94
N PHE A 158 -1.07 4.30 20.80
CA PHE A 158 -0.53 2.94 20.84
C PHE A 158 -1.37 2.03 21.74
N ARG A 159 -1.46 0.76 21.34
CA ARG A 159 -2.01 -0.28 22.20
C ARG A 159 -1.02 -0.61 23.33
N GLY A 160 -1.54 -1.04 24.48
CA GLY A 160 -0.74 -1.67 25.53
C GLY A 160 0.04 -2.89 25.01
N SER A 161 1.19 -3.18 25.63
CA SER A 161 2.21 -4.10 25.12
C SER A 161 1.86 -5.59 25.13
N GLU A 162 0.67 -5.99 25.58
CA GLU A 162 0.47 -7.35 26.07
C GLU A 162 -0.03 -8.38 25.05
N ALA A 163 -0.29 -8.01 23.78
CA ALA A 163 -1.07 -8.92 22.93
C ALA A 163 -0.69 -9.08 21.45
N SER A 164 0.39 -8.47 20.94
CA SER A 164 0.76 -8.65 19.52
C SER A 164 2.13 -9.28 19.29
N VAL A 165 2.22 -10.00 18.17
CA VAL A 165 3.43 -10.63 17.63
C VAL A 165 4.53 -9.60 17.31
N PHE A 166 4.17 -8.36 16.96
CA PHE A 166 5.11 -7.28 16.64
C PHE A 166 4.99 -6.14 17.64
N PRO A 167 6.10 -5.54 18.11
CA PRO A 167 6.02 -4.39 19.01
C PRO A 167 5.30 -3.20 18.33
N PRO A 168 4.65 -2.32 19.10
CA PRO A 168 4.07 -1.10 18.54
C PRO A 168 5.18 -0.19 17.99
N GLY A 169 4.99 0.39 16.79
CA GLY A 169 6.04 1.21 16.18
C GLY A 169 5.76 1.71 14.76
N ILE A 170 6.68 2.54 14.25
CA ILE A 170 6.75 2.94 12.84
C ILE A 170 8.06 2.53 12.26
N TYR A 171 8.00 2.12 11.00
CA TYR A 171 9.17 2.04 10.15
C TYR A 171 8.88 2.70 8.79
N ASP A 172 9.46 3.86 8.49
CA ASP A 172 9.19 4.67 7.27
C ASP A 172 10.42 4.77 6.34
N ARG A 173 10.17 4.73 5.03
CA ARG A 173 11.15 4.86 3.96
C ARG A 173 10.61 5.75 2.86
N THR A 174 11.46 6.61 2.31
CA THR A 174 11.18 7.44 1.13
C THR A 174 12.41 7.43 0.23
N SER A 175 12.23 7.45 -1.10
CA SER A 175 13.30 7.42 -2.08
C SER A 175 13.56 8.81 -2.65
N LEU A 176 14.71 9.34 -2.24
CA LEU A 176 15.75 10.03 -3.02
C LEU A 176 16.92 10.03 -2.01
N GLY A 177 17.82 9.05 -2.13
CA GLY A 177 18.72 8.61 -1.06
C GLY A 177 18.11 7.55 -0.11
N ALA A 178 18.95 6.84 0.63
CA ALA A 178 18.50 5.86 1.63
C ALA A 178 17.91 6.57 2.86
N SER A 179 16.70 6.22 3.31
CA SER A 179 16.11 6.83 4.50
C SER A 179 16.96 6.57 5.75
N ALA A 180 16.82 7.42 6.78
CA ALA A 180 17.51 7.19 8.05
C ALA A 180 17.20 5.81 8.67
N ALA A 181 15.99 5.28 8.43
CA ALA A 181 15.59 3.94 8.86
C ALA A 181 16.29 2.82 8.08
N LEU A 182 16.59 3.03 6.80
CA LEU A 182 17.41 2.13 5.97
C LEU A 182 18.87 2.14 6.42
N LYS A 183 19.44 3.34 6.64
CA LYS A 183 20.83 3.52 7.05
C LYS A 183 21.11 2.86 8.42
N LYS A 184 20.22 3.06 9.41
CA LYS A 184 20.37 2.51 10.77
C LYS A 184 20.26 0.98 10.85
N ASN A 185 19.56 0.35 9.93
CA ASN A 185 19.32 -1.10 9.91
C ASN A 185 19.66 -1.68 8.54
N SER A 186 20.86 -1.42 7.99
CA SER A 186 21.14 -1.77 6.60
C SER A 186 20.99 -3.29 6.34
N ALA A 187 21.44 -4.16 7.24
CA ALA A 187 21.33 -5.62 7.07
C ALA A 187 19.88 -6.13 7.15
N GLY A 188 19.15 -5.84 8.23
CA GLY A 188 17.77 -6.28 8.42
C GLY A 188 16.83 -5.64 7.39
N SER A 189 17.06 -4.37 7.07
CA SER A 189 16.30 -3.67 6.04
C SER A 189 16.44 -4.26 4.65
N LYS A 190 17.67 -4.62 4.27
CA LYS A 190 17.95 -5.26 2.97
C LYS A 190 17.38 -6.67 2.90
N ARG A 191 17.40 -7.40 4.01
CA ARG A 191 16.72 -8.70 4.09
C ARG A 191 15.22 -8.53 3.91
N PHE A 192 14.60 -7.63 4.67
CA PHE A 192 13.18 -7.31 4.55
C PHE A 192 12.77 -7.00 3.10
N LEU A 193 13.47 -6.08 2.41
CA LEU A 193 13.13 -5.70 1.03
C LEU A 193 13.15 -6.89 0.06
N ARG A 194 14.16 -7.75 0.18
CA ARG A 194 14.26 -8.95 -0.63
C ARG A 194 13.12 -9.93 -0.32
N ASP A 195 12.81 -10.10 0.96
CA ASP A 195 11.79 -11.04 1.41
C ASP A 195 10.36 -10.59 1.02
N ILE A 196 10.13 -9.28 0.80
CA ILE A 196 8.84 -8.72 0.33
C ILE A 196 8.85 -8.30 -1.14
N LEU A 197 9.80 -8.76 -1.96
CA LEU A 197 9.93 -8.33 -3.36
C LEU A 197 8.66 -8.58 -4.18
N GLU A 198 8.10 -9.78 -4.11
CA GLU A 198 6.88 -10.15 -4.84
C GLU A 198 5.67 -9.36 -4.35
N PHE A 199 5.57 -9.10 -3.05
CA PHE A 199 4.52 -8.25 -2.48
C PHE A 199 4.60 -6.81 -3.02
N GLN A 200 5.81 -6.23 -3.06
CA GLN A 200 6.03 -4.90 -3.63
C GLN A 200 5.62 -4.85 -5.12
N ALA A 201 5.98 -5.87 -5.91
CA ALA A 201 5.58 -6.00 -7.30
C ALA A 201 4.05 -6.10 -7.45
N LEU A 202 3.38 -6.89 -6.59
CA LEU A 202 1.92 -7.03 -6.58
C LEU A 202 1.21 -5.70 -6.32
N ILE A 203 1.67 -4.91 -5.33
CA ILE A 203 1.13 -3.55 -5.08
C ILE A 203 1.35 -2.65 -6.30
N GLY A 204 2.51 -2.75 -6.96
CA GLY A 204 2.77 -2.05 -8.22
C GLY A 204 1.80 -2.44 -9.33
N GLY A 205 1.57 -3.74 -9.53
CA GLY A 205 0.62 -4.25 -10.52
C GLY A 205 -0.83 -3.88 -10.23
N ILE A 206 -1.21 -3.75 -8.95
CA ILE A 206 -2.51 -3.18 -8.57
C ILE A 206 -2.62 -1.73 -9.04
N ILE A 207 -1.63 -0.88 -8.75
CA ILE A 207 -1.67 0.52 -9.20
C ILE A 207 -1.61 0.63 -10.72
N PHE A 208 -0.92 -0.28 -11.41
CA PHE A 208 -0.92 -0.37 -12.87
C PHE A 208 -2.35 -0.40 -13.43
N VAL A 209 -3.28 -1.12 -12.78
CA VAL A 209 -4.66 -1.26 -13.24
C VAL A 209 -5.63 -0.26 -12.62
N LEU A 210 -5.44 0.11 -11.35
CA LEU A 210 -6.34 1.05 -10.65
C LEU A 210 -6.11 2.50 -11.12
N HIS A 211 -4.86 2.86 -11.42
CA HIS A 211 -4.48 4.21 -11.85
C HIS A 211 -3.24 4.18 -12.78
N PRO A 212 -3.39 3.78 -14.05
CA PRO A 212 -2.26 3.60 -14.98
C PRO A 212 -1.37 4.85 -15.14
N ALA A 213 -1.95 6.05 -15.13
CA ALA A 213 -1.19 7.30 -15.23
C ALA A 213 -0.27 7.52 -14.01
N GLN A 214 -0.75 7.24 -12.80
CA GLN A 214 0.06 7.30 -11.58
C GLN A 214 1.17 6.25 -11.65
N TYR A 215 0.86 5.02 -12.05
CA TYR A 215 1.87 3.98 -12.27
C TYR A 215 3.00 4.47 -13.19
N ALA A 216 2.65 4.99 -14.37
CA ALA A 216 3.63 5.48 -15.34
C ALA A 216 4.51 6.61 -14.79
N ILE A 217 3.92 7.57 -14.07
CA ILE A 217 4.67 8.68 -13.45
C ILE A 217 5.67 8.13 -12.42
N MET A 218 5.23 7.27 -11.52
CA MET A 218 6.08 6.78 -10.44
C MET A 218 7.12 5.78 -10.95
N ARG A 219 6.77 4.95 -11.94
CA ARG A 219 7.71 4.09 -12.67
C ARG A 219 8.81 4.91 -13.34
N GLY A 220 8.45 6.01 -14.01
CA GLY A 220 9.43 6.93 -14.60
C GLY A 220 10.34 7.55 -13.54
N ALA A 221 9.82 7.90 -12.37
CA ALA A 221 10.63 8.38 -11.25
C ALA A 221 11.60 7.29 -10.76
N LEU A 222 11.15 6.04 -10.65
CA LEU A 222 11.99 4.90 -10.26
C LEU A 222 13.10 4.61 -11.28
N VAL A 223 12.79 4.65 -12.59
CA VAL A 223 13.80 4.48 -13.66
C VAL A 223 14.86 5.56 -13.55
N ARG A 224 14.46 6.83 -13.36
CA ARG A 224 15.42 7.93 -13.13
C ARG A 224 16.25 7.66 -11.88
N ALA A 225 15.62 7.27 -10.78
CA ALA A 225 16.26 6.92 -9.52
C ALA A 225 17.18 5.67 -9.60
N ALA A 226 17.00 4.79 -10.57
CA ALA A 226 17.89 3.65 -10.80
C ALA A 226 19.04 3.95 -11.76
N SER A 227 18.98 5.08 -12.49
CA SER A 227 19.98 5.45 -13.48
C SER A 227 20.94 6.53 -12.94
N PRO A 228 22.21 6.21 -12.67
CA PRO A 228 23.18 7.17 -12.13
C PRO A 228 23.39 8.39 -13.03
N SER A 229 23.39 8.18 -14.34
CA SER A 229 23.57 9.22 -15.36
C SER A 229 22.37 10.17 -15.48
N LEU A 230 21.19 9.77 -14.99
CA LEU A 230 19.98 10.60 -14.97
C LEU A 230 19.76 11.32 -13.63
N GLN A 231 20.52 10.97 -12.60
CA GLN A 231 20.37 11.49 -11.23
C GLN A 231 21.32 12.62 -10.90
N ILE A 232 22.55 12.57 -11.39
CA ILE A 232 23.64 13.37 -10.87
C ILE A 232 23.91 14.51 -11.84
N ALA A 233 23.51 15.73 -11.47
CA ALA A 233 24.01 16.92 -12.15
C ALA A 233 25.54 16.97 -11.99
N PRO A 234 26.30 17.53 -12.97
CA PRO A 234 27.75 17.60 -12.86
C PRO A 234 28.20 18.21 -11.52
N GLY A 235 28.89 17.42 -10.68
CA GLY A 235 29.40 17.85 -9.38
C GLY A 235 28.55 17.47 -8.16
N GLU A 236 27.37 16.86 -8.33
CA GLU A 236 26.58 16.32 -7.21
C GLU A 236 27.01 14.90 -6.85
N THR A 237 26.75 14.49 -5.60
CA THR A 237 26.97 13.10 -5.14
C THR A 237 25.78 12.63 -4.33
N ILE A 238 25.48 11.33 -4.40
CA ILE A 238 24.47 10.69 -3.55
C ILE A 238 25.19 10.09 -2.35
N GLU A 239 24.81 10.52 -1.15
CA GLU A 239 25.32 9.91 0.09
C GLU A 239 25.00 8.42 0.16
N ASP A 240 25.95 7.62 0.66
CA ASP A 240 25.83 6.17 0.79
C ASP A 240 25.44 5.49 -0.54
N TRP A 241 26.11 5.87 -1.62
CA TRP A 241 25.81 5.44 -2.99
C TRP A 241 25.68 3.91 -3.13
N GLU A 242 26.57 3.13 -2.51
CA GLU A 242 26.53 1.67 -2.56
C GLU A 242 25.24 1.12 -1.93
N LEU A 243 24.87 1.65 -0.76
CA LEU A 243 23.62 1.27 -0.09
C LEU A 243 22.41 1.68 -0.93
N TYR A 244 22.46 2.85 -1.55
CA TYR A 244 21.42 3.32 -2.46
C TYR A 244 21.26 2.40 -3.67
N GLN A 245 22.36 1.99 -4.31
CA GLN A 245 22.37 1.05 -5.43
C GLN A 245 21.81 -0.33 -5.04
N GLU A 246 22.14 -0.82 -3.85
CA GLU A 246 21.57 -2.07 -3.34
C GLU A 246 20.06 -1.97 -3.07
N ILE A 247 19.60 -0.85 -2.50
CA ILE A 247 18.18 -0.61 -2.23
C ILE A 247 17.41 -0.51 -3.54
N ILE A 248 17.86 0.33 -4.48
CA ILE A 248 17.15 0.53 -5.74
C ILE A 248 17.13 -0.76 -6.58
N GLY A 249 18.19 -1.57 -6.49
CA GLY A 249 18.25 -2.89 -7.13
C GLY A 249 17.35 -3.95 -6.49
N THR A 250 16.71 -3.67 -5.35
CA THR A 250 15.76 -4.57 -4.66
C THR A 250 14.37 -3.94 -4.46
N TRP A 251 14.12 -2.79 -5.09
CA TRP A 251 12.88 -2.03 -4.95
C TRP A 251 11.92 -2.35 -6.09
N ALA A 252 10.96 -3.25 -5.83
CA ALA A 252 9.92 -3.62 -6.79
C ALA A 252 8.64 -2.78 -6.65
N SER A 253 8.58 -1.85 -5.70
CA SER A 253 7.39 -1.01 -5.52
C SER A 253 7.39 0.14 -6.54
N CYS A 254 6.22 0.43 -7.11
CA CYS A 254 6.04 1.66 -7.88
C CYS A 254 6.08 2.91 -6.99
N PHE A 255 5.87 2.79 -5.68
CA PHE A 255 5.96 3.91 -4.75
C PHE A 255 7.40 4.24 -4.39
N THR A 256 7.68 5.50 -4.11
CA THR A 256 8.99 5.92 -3.60
C THR A 256 9.18 5.60 -2.12
N GLY A 257 8.13 5.21 -1.41
CA GLY A 257 8.19 4.97 0.01
C GLY A 257 7.33 3.81 0.50
N LEU A 258 7.66 3.35 1.69
CA LEU A 258 6.92 2.31 2.40
C LEU A 258 7.00 2.60 3.89
N SER A 259 5.83 2.64 4.54
CA SER A 259 5.70 2.78 5.98
C SER A 259 5.00 1.56 6.58
N ILE A 260 5.55 1.00 7.64
CA ILE A 260 4.90 -0.01 8.47
C ILE A 260 4.38 0.66 9.72
N ILE A 261 3.10 0.44 10.02
CA ILE A 261 2.43 0.93 11.22
C ILE A 261 1.92 -0.30 11.99
N SER A 262 2.36 -0.45 13.23
CA SER A 262 2.01 -1.60 14.07
C SER A 262 1.34 -1.16 15.37
N GLN A 263 0.27 -1.88 15.74
CA GLN A 263 -0.47 -1.79 17.02
C GLN A 263 -0.85 -0.37 17.46
N ARG A 264 -1.51 0.39 16.57
CA ARG A 264 -1.95 1.73 16.92
C ARG A 264 -3.06 2.25 16.03
N GLU A 265 -3.75 3.26 16.57
CA GLU A 265 -4.65 4.11 15.81
C GLU A 265 -3.88 5.00 14.83
N ALA A 266 -4.48 5.24 13.67
CA ALA A 266 -4.16 6.38 12.82
C ALA A 266 -5.32 7.39 12.93
N PRO A 267 -5.17 8.47 13.72
CA PRO A 267 -6.24 9.46 13.88
C PRO A 267 -6.57 10.11 12.54
N PHE A 268 -7.75 10.71 12.42
CA PHE A 268 -8.18 11.31 11.15
C PHE A 268 -7.26 12.44 10.67
N HIS A 269 -6.61 12.21 9.52
CA HIS A 269 -5.65 13.13 8.92
C HIS A 269 -5.73 13.10 7.39
N ARG A 270 -4.90 13.94 6.76
CA ARG A 270 -4.56 13.88 5.34
C ARG A 270 -3.05 13.73 5.24
N ASP A 271 -2.58 12.99 4.24
CA ASP A 271 -1.15 12.91 4.01
C ASP A 271 -0.63 14.14 3.27
N GLY A 272 0.57 14.59 3.64
CA GLY A 272 1.11 15.85 3.13
C GLY A 272 1.94 15.70 1.85
N ARG A 273 2.48 14.50 1.59
CA ARG A 273 3.60 14.30 0.64
C ARG A 273 3.18 13.87 -0.76
N SER A 274 2.05 13.18 -0.92
CA SER A 274 1.56 12.73 -2.22
C SER A 274 0.88 13.89 -2.98
N PRO A 275 0.73 13.86 -4.31
CA PRO A 275 -0.21 14.73 -5.01
C PRO A 275 -1.66 14.40 -4.63
N PRO A 276 -2.59 15.37 -4.66
CA PRO A 276 -3.98 15.13 -4.24
C PRO A 276 -4.76 14.20 -5.18
N THR A 277 -4.25 13.94 -6.37
CA THR A 277 -4.82 13.07 -7.41
C THR A 277 -4.16 11.69 -7.47
N MET A 278 -3.25 11.37 -6.55
CA MET A 278 -2.59 10.07 -6.49
C MET A 278 -3.06 9.27 -5.28
N PHE A 279 -3.23 7.97 -5.48
CA PHE A 279 -3.53 7.03 -4.41
C PHE A 279 -2.29 6.80 -3.55
N ASP A 280 -2.48 6.79 -2.24
CA ASP A 280 -1.65 5.96 -1.35
C ASP A 280 -2.35 4.61 -1.16
N VAL A 281 -1.56 3.55 -0.99
CA VAL A 281 -2.06 2.18 -0.79
C VAL A 281 -1.75 1.73 0.62
N LEU A 282 -2.79 1.37 1.36
CA LEU A 282 -2.70 0.81 2.68
C LEU A 282 -3.04 -0.68 2.63
N ALA A 283 -2.19 -1.52 3.20
CA ALA A 283 -2.35 -2.97 3.24
C ALA A 283 -2.33 -3.46 4.69
N THR A 284 -3.29 -4.30 5.06
CA THR A 284 -3.41 -4.85 6.43
C THR A 284 -2.89 -6.28 6.53
N PHE A 285 -2.17 -6.54 7.62
CA PHE A 285 -1.65 -7.86 7.94
C PHE A 285 -1.95 -8.18 9.40
N GLY A 286 -2.30 -9.44 9.65
CA GLY A 286 -2.59 -9.92 10.99
C GLY A 286 -3.05 -11.37 10.94
N LYS A 287 -3.17 -11.99 12.11
CA LYS A 287 -3.66 -13.37 12.25
C LYS A 287 -5.12 -13.44 12.69
N VAL A 288 -5.62 -12.35 13.27
CA VAL A 288 -6.93 -12.28 13.91
C VAL A 288 -7.77 -11.28 13.13
N VAL A 289 -8.98 -11.71 12.79
CA VAL A 289 -10.05 -10.85 12.28
C VAL A 289 -10.64 -10.15 13.48
N ASP A 290 -10.54 -8.83 13.53
CA ASP A 290 -11.16 -8.02 14.57
C ASP A 290 -12.26 -7.17 13.90
N PRO A 291 -13.53 -7.51 14.15
CA PRO A 291 -14.65 -6.80 13.57
C PRO A 291 -14.82 -5.41 14.17
N ASP A 292 -13.92 -4.84 14.98
CA ASP A 292 -13.95 -3.45 15.40
C ASP A 292 -12.86 -2.58 14.71
N ILE A 293 -11.91 -3.20 14.00
CA ILE A 293 -10.92 -2.44 13.22
C ILE A 293 -11.59 -1.87 11.97
N ARG A 294 -11.51 -0.55 11.82
CA ARG A 294 -12.13 0.22 10.75
C ARG A 294 -11.14 1.16 10.11
N ALA A 295 -11.14 1.19 8.78
CA ALA A 295 -10.63 2.32 8.03
C ALA A 295 -11.80 3.24 7.72
N GLU A 296 -11.64 4.53 8.03
CA GLU A 296 -12.74 5.49 7.95
C GLU A 296 -12.37 6.64 7.02
N LEU A 297 -13.31 7.01 6.16
CA LEU A 297 -13.22 8.17 5.27
C LEU A 297 -14.31 9.18 5.68
N PRO A 298 -14.13 9.95 6.76
CA PRO A 298 -15.16 10.83 7.31
C PRO A 298 -15.70 11.86 6.32
N GLY A 299 -14.88 12.33 5.38
CA GLY A 299 -15.35 13.27 4.34
C GLY A 299 -16.30 12.64 3.31
N ILE A 300 -16.34 11.31 3.23
CA ILE A 300 -17.26 10.54 2.38
C ILE A 300 -18.40 9.94 3.23
N GLY A 301 -18.23 9.84 4.55
CA GLY A 301 -19.23 9.29 5.46
C GLY A 301 -19.24 7.76 5.50
N ILE A 302 -18.14 7.10 5.14
CA ILE A 302 -18.07 5.63 5.09
C ILE A 302 -16.95 5.06 5.94
N ARG A 303 -17.20 3.85 6.47
CA ARG A 303 -16.23 3.00 7.15
C ARG A 303 -16.09 1.67 6.42
N PHE A 304 -14.92 1.07 6.50
CA PHE A 304 -14.62 -0.23 5.93
C PHE A 304 -14.12 -1.18 7.01
N HIS A 305 -14.54 -2.45 6.95
CA HIS A 305 -13.87 -3.49 7.74
C HIS A 305 -12.41 -3.59 7.35
N TYR A 306 -11.49 -3.34 8.29
CA TYR A 306 -10.06 -3.26 8.00
C TYR A 306 -9.30 -4.47 8.54
N ASN A 307 -9.86 -5.64 8.25
CA ASN A 307 -9.33 -6.95 8.63
C ASN A 307 -8.05 -7.31 7.87
N PRO A 308 -7.26 -8.29 8.34
CA PRO A 308 -6.10 -8.80 7.60
C PRO A 308 -6.46 -9.19 6.16
N GLY A 309 -5.59 -8.81 5.22
CA GLY A 309 -5.76 -9.13 3.81
C GLY A 309 -6.42 -8.03 2.99
N THR A 310 -6.80 -6.93 3.62
CA THR A 310 -7.44 -5.79 2.96
C THR A 310 -6.41 -4.88 2.31
N ILE A 311 -6.73 -4.45 1.09
CA ILE A 311 -6.05 -3.34 0.41
C ILE A 311 -7.05 -2.18 0.31
N LEU A 312 -6.61 -1.00 0.74
CA LEU A 312 -7.32 0.26 0.58
C LEU A 312 -6.42 1.22 -0.20
N ALA A 313 -6.79 1.51 -1.45
CA ALA A 313 -6.18 2.61 -2.20
C ALA A 313 -7.04 3.85 -2.02
N VAL A 314 -6.48 4.97 -1.57
CA VAL A 314 -7.24 6.21 -1.30
C VAL A 314 -6.43 7.43 -1.69
N LEU A 315 -7.10 8.47 -2.22
CA LEU A 315 -6.50 9.78 -2.47
C LEU A 315 -6.21 10.48 -1.12
N SER A 316 -5.27 9.94 -0.34
CA SER A 316 -4.97 10.22 1.07
C SER A 316 -4.72 11.70 1.39
N LYS A 317 -4.23 12.48 0.41
CA LYS A 317 -4.03 13.92 0.56
C LYS A 317 -5.32 14.71 0.37
N ALA A 318 -6.19 14.29 -0.54
CA ALA A 318 -7.48 14.92 -0.74
C ALA A 318 -8.46 14.47 0.35
N ILE A 319 -8.60 13.16 0.54
CA ILE A 319 -9.59 12.54 1.41
C ILE A 319 -9.03 12.37 2.81
N ARG A 320 -9.71 13.00 3.80
CA ARG A 320 -9.40 12.79 5.21
C ARG A 320 -9.72 11.36 5.58
N HIS A 321 -8.78 10.68 6.23
CA HIS A 321 -8.89 9.25 6.55
C HIS A 321 -8.22 8.93 7.89
N GLY A 322 -8.58 7.78 8.47
CA GLY A 322 -7.92 7.22 9.64
C GLY A 322 -8.26 5.74 9.83
N VAL A 323 -7.61 5.12 10.80
CA VAL A 323 -7.78 3.70 11.13
C VAL A 323 -7.93 3.56 12.64
N SER A 324 -9.02 2.91 13.08
CA SER A 324 -9.27 2.64 14.50
C SER A 324 -8.26 1.63 15.05
N ILE A 325 -8.09 1.63 16.37
CA ILE A 325 -7.29 0.61 17.04
C ILE A 325 -8.12 -0.65 17.32
N SER A 326 -7.48 -1.81 17.20
CA SER A 326 -8.06 -3.09 17.63
C SER A 326 -8.45 -3.06 19.11
N LYS A 327 -9.64 -3.59 19.43
CA LYS A 327 -10.11 -3.75 20.80
C LYS A 327 -9.85 -5.16 21.36
N GLU A 328 -9.67 -6.16 20.49
CA GLU A 328 -9.40 -7.57 20.86
C GLU A 328 -7.89 -7.88 20.91
N PRO A 329 -7.33 -8.48 21.99
CA PRO A 329 -5.89 -8.63 22.24
C PRO A 329 -5.04 -8.97 21.01
#